data_AF-A0A2V8G7G8-F1
#
_entry.id   AF-A0A2V8G7G8-F1
#
_cell.length_a   1.000
_cell.length_b   1.000
_cell.length_c   1.000
_cell.angle_alpha   90.00
_cell.angle_beta   90.00
_cell.angle_gamma   90.00
#
_symmetry.space_group_name_H-M   'P 1'
#
loop_
_entity.id
_entity.type
_entity.pdbx_description
1 polymer ?
#
loop_
_entity_poly.entity_id
_entity_poly.type
_entity_poly.pdbx_seq_one_letter_code
_entity_poly.pdbx_strand_id
1 'polypeptide(L)'
;MTGSVASPHSFAWRRNLFAVTATSFMGYTGFTIAMPFLPMFIAQLGVSDVGRVALWTGFSLGITPGLTALLSPVWGRLADRFGRKIMVERSLVSFMVLMAAMAFVTRAWHVLALRAAQGLFAGYGSISIAMAAESAPREKMPQAIGLVQTAQRLGPGVGPVIGGLLAAFVGLRGAFLVTAAFYGVGLLLVFFL
;
A
#
# COMPACT_ATOMS: atom_id res chain seq x y z
N MET A 1 25.04 -11.66 -37.05
CA MET A 1 23.90 -11.93 -36.15
C MET A 1 24.45 -12.59 -34.88
N THR A 2 25.02 -11.81 -33.97
CA THR A 2 25.51 -12.31 -32.69
C THR A 2 24.46 -11.99 -31.64
N GLY A 3 23.80 -13.04 -31.14
CA GLY A 3 22.85 -12.92 -30.04
C GLY A 3 23.54 -12.32 -28.83
N SER A 4 23.09 -11.13 -28.43
CA SER A 4 23.45 -10.50 -27.16
C SER A 4 23.02 -11.43 -26.04
N VAL A 5 23.94 -12.26 -25.55
CA VAL A 5 23.78 -13.02 -24.32
C VAL A 5 23.56 -11.96 -23.22
N ALA A 6 22.31 -11.84 -22.79
CA ALA A 6 21.89 -10.98 -21.70
C ALA A 6 22.81 -11.23 -20.49
N SER A 7 23.60 -10.23 -20.10
CA SER A 7 24.49 -10.36 -18.94
C SER A 7 23.65 -10.69 -17.68
N PRO A 8 24.19 -11.43 -16.70
CA PRO A 8 23.45 -11.82 -15.49
C PRO A 8 22.78 -10.62 -14.77
N HIS A 9 23.37 -9.43 -14.89
CA HIS A 9 22.83 -8.17 -14.38
C HIS A 9 21.54 -7.70 -15.08
N SER A 10 21.34 -8.03 -16.36
CA SER A 10 20.17 -7.62 -17.15
C SER A 10 18.87 -8.33 -16.76
N PHE A 11 18.95 -9.57 -16.25
CA PHE A 11 17.80 -10.33 -15.77
C PHE A 11 17.42 -9.91 -14.34
N ALA A 12 18.44 -9.62 -13.51
CA ALA A 12 18.24 -9.20 -12.13
C ALA A 12 17.45 -7.89 -12.01
N TRP A 13 17.77 -6.84 -12.78
CA TRP A 13 17.03 -5.58 -12.68
C TRP A 13 15.59 -5.67 -13.16
N ARG A 14 15.32 -6.48 -14.21
CA ARG A 14 13.96 -6.68 -14.74
C ARG A 14 13.11 -7.43 -13.72
N ARG A 15 13.66 -8.46 -13.10
CA ARG A 15 13.02 -9.17 -11.98
C ARG A 15 12.73 -8.20 -10.84
N ASN A 16 13.70 -7.36 -10.49
CA ASN A 16 13.54 -6.43 -9.39
C ASN A 16 12.47 -5.37 -9.66
N LEU A 17 12.50 -4.79 -10.86
CA LEU A 17 11.50 -3.84 -11.31
C LEU A 17 10.11 -4.46 -11.33
N PHE A 18 9.98 -5.70 -11.82
CA PHE A 18 8.70 -6.41 -11.84
C PHE A 18 8.15 -6.59 -10.41
N ALA A 19 8.96 -7.09 -9.48
CA ALA A 19 8.51 -7.31 -8.10
C ALA A 19 8.12 -6.00 -7.40
N VAL A 20 8.91 -4.92 -7.55
CA VAL A 20 8.59 -3.60 -6.97
C VAL A 20 7.32 -3.00 -7.60
N THR A 21 7.16 -3.13 -8.92
CA THR A 21 5.97 -2.66 -9.64
C THR A 21 4.73 -3.43 -9.22
N ALA A 22 4.80 -4.77 -9.21
CA ALA A 22 3.68 -5.62 -8.81
C ALA A 22 3.30 -5.38 -7.34
N THR A 23 4.28 -5.23 -6.45
CA THR A 23 4.05 -4.87 -5.04
C THR A 23 3.40 -3.50 -4.90
N SER A 24 3.85 -2.52 -5.69
CA SER A 24 3.23 -1.20 -5.73
C SER A 24 1.77 -1.31 -6.18
N PHE A 25 1.51 -2.02 -7.27
CA PHE A 25 0.15 -2.24 -7.76
C PHE A 25 -0.74 -2.92 -6.70
N MET A 26 -0.27 -4.01 -6.11
CA MET A 26 -1.01 -4.77 -5.10
C MET A 26 -1.29 -3.95 -3.85
N GLY A 27 -0.29 -3.22 -3.33
CA GLY A 27 -0.45 -2.40 -2.14
C GLY A 27 -1.40 -1.23 -2.32
N TYR A 28 -1.35 -0.52 -3.46
CA TYR A 28 -2.28 0.58 -3.76
C TYR A 28 -3.67 0.08 -4.12
N THR A 29 -3.80 -1.05 -4.82
CA THR A 29 -5.09 -1.71 -5.07
C THR A 29 -5.73 -2.14 -3.75
N GLY A 30 -4.98 -2.88 -2.93
CA GLY A 30 -5.44 -3.38 -1.64
C GLY A 30 -5.93 -2.24 -0.75
N PHE A 31 -5.19 -1.14 -0.70
CA PHE A 31 -5.59 0.05 0.04
C PHE A 31 -7.00 0.51 -0.33
N THR A 32 -7.31 0.62 -1.62
CA THR A 32 -8.60 1.17 -2.09
C THR A 32 -9.74 0.16 -2.19
N ILE A 33 -9.52 -1.11 -1.83
CA ILE A 33 -10.61 -2.09 -1.71
C ILE A 33 -11.60 -1.66 -0.61
N ALA A 34 -11.11 -1.33 0.58
CA ALA A 34 -11.98 -1.06 1.72
C ALA A 34 -12.23 0.44 1.98
N MET A 35 -11.30 1.32 1.58
CA MET A 35 -11.35 2.75 1.91
C MET A 35 -12.58 3.51 1.39
N PRO A 36 -13.10 3.28 0.16
CA PRO A 36 -14.31 3.95 -0.31
C PRO A 36 -15.54 3.66 0.56
N PHE A 37 -15.55 2.51 1.22
CA PHE A 37 -16.66 2.04 2.06
C PHE A 37 -16.46 2.37 3.54
N LEU A 38 -15.41 3.13 3.89
CA LEU A 38 -15.13 3.52 5.27
C LEU A 38 -16.29 4.23 5.98
N PRO A 39 -17.06 5.15 5.34
CA PRO A 39 -18.23 5.75 5.98
C PRO A 39 -19.29 4.71 6.35
N MET A 40 -19.57 3.78 5.42
CA MET A 40 -20.52 2.69 5.64
C MET A 40 -20.05 1.77 6.76
N PHE A 41 -18.75 1.49 6.82
CA PHE A 41 -18.17 0.70 7.90
C PHE A 41 -18.30 1.38 9.25
N ILE A 42 -18.03 2.69 9.34
CA ILE A 42 -18.21 3.47 10.58
C ILE A 42 -19.69 3.45 11.03
N ALA A 43 -20.63 3.56 10.10
CA ALA A 43 -22.06 3.44 10.41
C ALA A 43 -22.40 2.05 11.00
N GLN A 44 -21.81 0.97 10.47
CA GLN A 44 -21.98 -0.40 11.01
C GLN A 44 -21.40 -0.58 12.42
N LEU A 45 -20.55 0.33 12.90
CA LEU A 45 -20.04 0.33 14.27
C LEU A 45 -21.00 1.01 15.27
N GLY A 46 -22.22 1.35 14.84
CA GLY A 46 -23.27 1.93 15.69
C GLY A 46 -23.28 3.46 15.71
N VAL A 47 -22.54 4.13 14.82
CA VAL A 47 -22.64 5.59 14.66
C VAL A 47 -23.82 5.90 13.74
N SER A 48 -24.94 6.31 14.32
CA SER A 48 -26.19 6.55 13.60
C SER A 48 -26.32 7.97 13.02
N ASP A 49 -25.67 8.95 13.63
CA ASP A 49 -25.71 10.34 13.17
C ASP A 49 -24.80 10.56 11.94
N VAL A 50 -25.39 11.05 10.85
CA VAL A 50 -24.69 11.29 9.57
C VAL A 50 -23.53 12.28 9.75
N GLY A 51 -23.71 13.32 10.58
CA GLY A 51 -22.67 14.29 10.88
C GLY A 51 -21.46 13.65 11.57
N ARG A 52 -21.70 12.79 12.57
CA ARG A 52 -20.64 12.02 13.26
C ARG A 52 -19.97 11.01 12.34
N VAL A 53 -20.70 10.31 11.48
CA VAL A 53 -20.10 9.40 10.48
C VAL A 53 -19.16 10.18 9.58
N ALA A 54 -19.58 11.35 9.08
CA ALA A 54 -18.77 12.22 8.25
C ALA A 54 -17.51 12.72 8.99
N LEU A 55 -17.63 13.14 10.25
CA LEU A 55 -16.48 13.55 11.07
C LEU A 55 -15.47 12.42 11.27
N TRP A 56 -15.91 11.24 11.71
CA TRP A 56 -15.02 10.09 11.92
C TRP A 56 -14.35 9.65 10.63
N THR A 57 -15.09 9.65 9.52
CA THR A 57 -14.55 9.35 8.18
C THR A 57 -13.51 10.40 7.79
N GLY A 58 -13.84 11.68 7.90
CA GLY A 58 -12.97 12.80 7.53
C GLY A 58 -11.65 12.77 8.31
N PHE A 59 -11.72 12.62 9.64
CA PHE A 59 -10.52 12.47 10.47
C PHE A 59 -9.72 11.22 10.09
N SER A 60 -10.38 10.09 9.84
CA SER A 60 -9.71 8.84 9.46
C SER A 60 -9.03 8.91 8.08
N LEU A 61 -9.63 9.61 7.13
CA LEU A 61 -9.05 9.82 5.80
C LEU A 61 -7.93 10.87 5.83
N GLY A 62 -8.02 11.87 6.71
CA GLY A 62 -7.02 12.94 6.84
C GLY A 62 -5.81 12.58 7.70
N ILE A 63 -5.98 11.82 8.79
CA ILE A 63 -4.89 11.57 9.76
C ILE A 63 -3.73 10.79 9.15
N THR A 64 -4.02 9.80 8.29
CA THR A 64 -2.99 8.98 7.66
C THR A 64 -2.10 9.82 6.75
N PRO A 65 -2.59 10.49 5.69
CA PRO A 65 -1.73 11.33 4.86
C PRO A 65 -1.10 12.49 5.63
N GLY A 66 -1.76 13.03 6.66
CA GLY A 66 -1.17 14.05 7.54
C GLY A 66 0.08 13.53 8.27
N LEU A 67 0.00 12.36 8.90
CA LEU A 67 1.13 11.72 9.56
C LEU A 67 2.19 11.26 8.54
N THR A 68 1.78 10.72 7.39
CA THR A 68 2.69 10.35 6.31
C THR A 68 3.50 11.55 5.84
N ALA A 69 2.85 12.68 5.60
CA ALA A 69 3.53 13.90 5.15
C ALA A 69 4.57 14.35 6.18
N LEU A 70 4.18 14.40 7.46
CA LEU A 70 5.06 14.78 8.56
C LEU A 70 6.26 13.84 8.74
N LEU A 71 6.05 12.52 8.56
CA LEU A 71 7.06 11.50 8.80
C LEU A 71 7.81 11.08 7.53
N SER A 72 7.42 11.57 6.35
CA SER A 72 8.08 11.22 5.09
C SER A 72 9.61 11.44 5.08
N PRO A 73 10.17 12.52 5.67
CA PRO A 73 11.63 12.70 5.71
C PRO A 73 12.32 11.74 6.68
N VAL A 74 11.62 11.27 7.71
CA VAL A 74 12.13 10.28 8.67
C VAL A 74 12.23 8.93 7.99
N TRP A 75 11.19 8.53 7.25
CA TRP A 75 11.18 7.27 6.49
C TRP A 75 12.22 7.24 5.38
N GLY A 76 12.44 8.35 4.68
CA GLY A 76 13.54 8.47 3.71
C GLY A 76 14.90 8.19 4.35
N ARG A 77 15.22 8.88 5.45
CA ARG A 77 16.47 8.67 6.20
C ARG A 77 16.62 7.26 6.74
N LEU A 78 15.55 6.65 7.25
CA LEU A 78 15.58 5.26 7.70
C LEU A 78 15.81 4.29 6.53
N ALA A 79 15.22 4.55 5.36
CA ALA A 79 15.42 3.74 4.15
C ALA A 79 16.86 3.83 3.64
N ASP A 80 17.46 5.01 3.68
CA ASP A 80 18.87 5.17 3.30
C ASP A 80 19.81 4.51 4.33
N ARG A 81 19.44 4.48 5.62
CA ARG A 81 20.25 3.86 6.69
C ARG A 81 20.14 2.34 6.77
N PHE A 82 18.92 1.80 6.73
CA PHE A 82 18.64 0.38 6.95
C PHE A 82 18.46 -0.40 5.63
N GLY A 83 18.46 0.30 4.50
CA GLY A 83 18.19 -0.28 3.19
C GLY A 83 16.70 -0.21 2.82
N ARG A 84 16.45 0.10 1.56
CA ARG A 84 15.10 0.32 1.03
C ARG A 84 14.23 -0.94 1.07
N LYS A 85 14.79 -2.11 0.74
CA LYS A 85 14.07 -3.39 0.74
C LYS A 85 13.45 -3.68 2.11
N ILE A 86 14.26 -3.65 3.17
CA ILE A 86 13.81 -3.90 4.56
C ILE A 86 12.72 -2.90 4.98
N MET A 87 12.86 -1.63 4.58
CA MET A 87 11.86 -0.61 4.91
C MET A 87 10.53 -0.80 4.17
N VAL A 88 10.55 -1.27 2.91
CA VAL A 88 9.33 -1.67 2.19
C VAL A 88 8.67 -2.87 2.87
N GLU A 89 9.44 -3.91 3.21
CA GLU A 89 8.91 -5.09 3.91
C GLU A 89 8.27 -4.73 5.24
N ARG A 90 8.92 -3.89 6.07
CA ARG A 90 8.36 -3.37 7.33
C ARG A 90 7.05 -2.63 7.12
N SER A 91 6.96 -1.81 6.08
CA SER A 91 5.73 -1.08 5.74
C SER A 91 4.61 -2.05 5.35
N LEU A 92 4.90 -3.04 4.51
CA LEU A 92 3.94 -4.05 4.05
C LEU A 92 3.44 -4.93 5.20
N VAL A 93 4.33 -5.42 6.07
CA VAL A 93 3.97 -6.18 7.27
C VAL A 93 3.06 -5.34 8.17
N SER A 94 3.43 -4.09 8.43
CA SER A 94 2.64 -3.19 9.26
C SER A 94 1.25 -2.97 8.66
N PHE A 95 1.17 -2.73 7.35
CA PHE A 95 -0.11 -2.51 6.66
C PHE A 95 -0.97 -3.77 6.63
N MET A 96 -0.37 -4.95 6.42
CA MET A 96 -1.05 -6.24 6.51
C MET A 96 -1.68 -6.43 7.90
N VAL A 97 -0.91 -6.24 8.97
CA VAL A 97 -1.39 -6.41 10.36
C VAL A 97 -2.47 -5.38 10.70
N LEU A 98 -2.26 -4.10 10.35
CA LEU A 98 -3.21 -3.03 10.66
C LEU A 98 -4.52 -3.18 9.90
N MET A 99 -4.47 -3.64 8.65
CA MET A 99 -5.68 -3.93 7.87
C MET A 99 -6.40 -5.18 8.39
N ALA A 100 -5.67 -6.22 8.79
CA ALA A 100 -6.28 -7.37 9.44
C ALA A 100 -6.98 -6.96 10.76
N ALA A 101 -6.32 -6.15 11.58
CA ALA A 101 -6.90 -5.60 12.82
C ALA A 101 -8.16 -4.77 12.56
N MET A 102 -8.23 -4.05 11.43
CA MET A 102 -9.40 -3.26 11.04
C MET A 102 -10.67 -4.11 10.91
N ALA A 103 -10.57 -5.39 10.54
CA ALA A 103 -11.71 -6.29 10.44
C ALA A 103 -12.39 -6.56 11.80
N PHE A 104 -11.65 -6.42 12.91
CA PHE A 104 -12.10 -6.79 14.26
C PHE A 104 -12.51 -5.58 15.12
N VAL A 105 -12.52 -4.37 14.54
CA VAL A 105 -12.89 -3.18 15.30
C VAL A 105 -14.39 -3.15 15.63
N THR A 106 -14.67 -2.60 16.80
CA THR A 106 -16.02 -2.46 17.37
C THR A 106 -16.45 -1.01 17.58
N ARG A 107 -15.52 -0.05 17.52
CA ARG A 107 -15.78 1.38 17.77
C ARG A 107 -15.07 2.26 16.75
N ALA A 108 -15.68 3.39 16.37
CA ALA A 108 -15.13 4.31 15.37
C ALA A 108 -13.74 4.85 15.73
N TRP A 109 -13.44 5.04 17.02
CA TRP A 109 -12.11 5.51 17.43
C TRP A 109 -11.00 4.46 17.19
N HIS A 110 -11.31 3.15 17.19
CA HIS A 110 -10.34 2.11 16.81
C HIS A 110 -9.89 2.29 15.36
N VAL A 111 -10.85 2.63 14.48
CA VAL A 111 -10.55 2.93 13.08
C VAL A 111 -9.58 4.10 13.01
N LEU A 112 -9.88 5.21 13.69
CA LEU A 112 -8.99 6.38 13.70
C LEU A 112 -7.59 6.03 14.24
N ALA A 113 -7.49 5.26 15.32
CA ALA A 113 -6.21 4.84 15.90
C ALA A 113 -5.39 3.95 14.95
N LEU A 114 -6.02 2.97 14.31
CA LEU A 114 -5.37 2.12 13.31
C LEU A 114 -4.95 2.93 12.08
N ARG A 115 -5.76 3.90 11.63
CA ARG A 115 -5.43 4.83 10.54
C ARG A 115 -4.25 5.74 10.90
N ALA A 116 -4.19 6.21 12.13
CA ALA A 116 -3.05 6.97 12.64
C ALA A 116 -1.78 6.11 12.61
N ALA A 117 -1.85 4.88 13.15
CA ALA A 117 -0.75 3.92 13.11
C ALA A 117 -0.31 3.62 11.67
N GLN A 118 -1.25 3.47 10.72
CA GLN A 118 -0.90 3.31 9.30
C GLN A 118 -0.10 4.50 8.77
N GLY A 119 -0.46 5.74 9.15
CA GLY A 119 0.29 6.94 8.77
C GLY A 119 1.75 6.90 9.26
N LEU A 120 2.00 6.29 10.43
CA LEU A 120 3.35 6.11 10.96
C LEU A 120 4.21 5.17 10.11
N PHE A 121 3.61 4.26 9.34
CA PHE A 121 4.31 3.27 8.49
C PHE A 121 4.17 3.55 6.99
N ALA A 122 3.64 4.70 6.60
CA ALA A 122 3.24 5.00 5.23
C ALA A 122 4.36 5.57 4.33
N GLY A 123 5.61 5.12 4.51
CA GLY A 123 6.76 5.53 3.67
C GLY A 123 6.93 4.74 2.38
N TYR A 124 6.16 3.66 2.18
CA TYR A 124 6.43 2.65 1.15
C TYR A 124 6.43 3.21 -0.29
N GLY A 125 5.52 4.13 -0.63
CA GLY A 125 5.32 4.58 -2.01
C GLY A 125 6.54 5.29 -2.62
N SER A 126 7.19 6.19 -1.86
CA SER A 126 8.40 6.88 -2.31
C SER A 126 9.62 5.97 -2.30
N ILE A 127 9.71 5.05 -1.33
CA ILE A 127 10.80 4.07 -1.24
C ILE A 127 10.75 3.11 -2.43
N SER A 128 9.56 2.65 -2.86
CA SER A 128 9.40 1.81 -4.04
C SER A 128 9.84 2.49 -5.33
N ILE A 129 9.58 3.79 -5.49
CA ILE A 129 10.08 4.56 -6.65
C ILE A 129 11.61 4.60 -6.64
N ALA A 130 12.22 4.86 -5.48
CA ALA A 130 13.66 4.90 -5.35
C ALA A 130 14.31 3.52 -5.59
N MET A 131 13.70 2.42 -5.11
CA MET A 131 14.15 1.05 -5.41
C MET A 131 14.14 0.73 -6.90
N ALA A 132 13.11 1.18 -7.63
CA ALA A 132 13.02 0.99 -9.07
C ALA A 132 14.09 1.81 -9.82
N ALA A 133 14.35 3.04 -9.37
CA ALA A 133 15.41 3.88 -9.93
C ALA A 133 16.80 3.27 -9.73
N GLU A 134 17.09 2.76 -8.53
CA GLU A 134 18.37 2.15 -8.17
C GLU A 134 18.60 0.79 -8.83
N SER A 135 17.53 0.03 -9.09
CA SER A 135 17.64 -1.27 -9.75
C SER A 135 17.96 -1.16 -11.24
N ALA A 136 17.49 -0.11 -11.91
CA ALA A 136 17.54 0.01 -13.36
C ALA A 136 18.87 0.62 -13.87
N PRO A 137 19.35 0.24 -15.06
CA PRO A 137 20.41 0.96 -15.76
C PRO A 137 20.06 2.44 -15.96
N ARG A 138 21.05 3.33 -16.01
CA ARG A 138 20.85 4.80 -16.08
C ARG A 138 19.93 5.21 -17.23
N GLU A 139 20.04 4.55 -18.37
CA GLU A 139 19.26 4.82 -19.59
C GLU A 139 17.81 4.35 -19.47
N LYS A 140 17.52 3.46 -18.53
CA LYS A 140 16.19 2.86 -18.28
C LYS A 140 15.56 3.34 -16.98
N MET A 141 16.26 4.13 -16.17
CA MET A 141 15.78 4.67 -14.90
C MET A 141 14.44 5.44 -15.05
N PRO A 142 14.24 6.32 -16.04
CA PRO A 142 12.94 6.99 -16.23
C PRO A 142 11.81 6.02 -16.54
N GLN A 143 12.09 4.97 -17.31
CA GLN A 143 11.12 3.91 -17.63
C GLN A 143 10.73 3.11 -16.39
N ALA A 144 11.71 2.79 -15.53
CA ALA A 144 11.48 2.06 -14.28
C ALA A 144 10.62 2.85 -13.29
N ILE A 145 10.96 4.14 -13.09
CA ILE A 145 10.17 5.07 -12.26
C ILE A 145 8.74 5.18 -12.83
N GLY A 146 8.63 5.39 -14.14
CA GLY A 146 7.34 5.52 -14.82
C GLY A 146 6.45 4.30 -14.61
N LEU A 147 7.00 3.08 -14.73
CA LEU A 147 6.23 1.85 -14.54
C LEU A 147 5.69 1.72 -13.11
N VAL A 148 6.50 2.02 -12.10
CA VAL A 148 6.05 2.02 -10.70
C VAL A 148 4.99 3.09 -10.47
N GLN A 149 5.18 4.31 -10.97
CA GLN A 149 4.16 5.37 -10.83
C GLN A 149 2.85 4.99 -11.52
N THR A 150 2.91 4.39 -12.71
CA THR A 150 1.73 3.87 -13.39
C THR A 150 1.02 2.83 -12.52
N ALA A 151 1.75 1.88 -11.93
CA ALA A 151 1.16 0.92 -11.00
C ALA A 151 0.49 1.59 -9.78
N GLN A 152 1.13 2.59 -9.18
CA GLN A 152 0.58 3.34 -8.04
C GLN A 152 -0.66 4.18 -8.41
N ARG A 153 -0.79 4.60 -9.67
CA ARG A 153 -1.94 5.37 -10.16
C ARG A 153 -3.08 4.50 -10.65
N LEU A 154 -2.79 3.37 -11.28
CA LEU A 154 -3.79 2.43 -11.79
C LEU A 154 -4.38 1.56 -10.68
N GLY A 155 -3.57 1.09 -9.73
CA GLY A 155 -4.03 0.23 -8.63
C GLY A 155 -5.24 0.79 -7.88
N PRO A 156 -5.23 2.07 -7.47
CA PRO A 156 -6.37 2.72 -6.82
C PRO A 156 -7.67 2.67 -7.60
N GLY A 157 -7.62 2.64 -8.95
CA GLY A 157 -8.80 2.53 -9.80
C GLY A 157 -9.43 1.13 -9.81
N VAL A 158 -8.64 0.08 -9.56
CA VAL A 158 -9.11 -1.32 -9.55
C VAL A 158 -9.69 -1.70 -8.19
N GLY A 159 -9.13 -1.18 -7.10
CA GLY A 159 -9.52 -1.57 -5.75
C GLY A 159 -11.02 -1.41 -5.44
N PRO A 160 -11.68 -0.27 -5.72
CA PRO A 160 -13.11 -0.10 -5.41
C PRO A 160 -14.02 -1.06 -6.17
N VAL A 161 -13.64 -1.47 -7.38
CA VAL A 161 -14.38 -2.48 -8.17
C VAL A 161 -14.31 -3.83 -7.47
N ILE A 162 -13.11 -4.25 -7.06
CA ILE A 162 -12.89 -5.47 -6.28
C ILE A 162 -13.63 -5.38 -4.93
N GLY A 163 -13.51 -4.25 -4.22
CA GLY A 163 -14.13 -4.02 -2.92
C GLY A 163 -15.65 -4.03 -2.96
N GLY A 164 -16.27 -3.43 -3.98
CA GLY A 164 -17.72 -3.44 -4.17
C GLY A 164 -18.26 -4.85 -4.41
N LEU A 165 -17.57 -5.64 -5.26
CA LEU A 165 -17.91 -7.05 -5.47
C LEU A 165 -17.74 -7.85 -4.17
N LEU A 166 -16.61 -7.71 -3.48
CA LEU A 166 -16.33 -8.45 -2.25
C LEU A 166 -17.26 -8.06 -1.10
N ALA A 167 -17.65 -6.80 -0.98
CA ALA A 167 -18.55 -6.34 0.08
C ALA A 167 -19.89 -7.09 0.05
N ALA A 168 -20.35 -7.53 -1.12
CA ALA A 168 -21.56 -8.32 -1.26
C ALA A 168 -21.40 -9.78 -0.76
N PHE A 169 -20.21 -10.36 -0.86
CA PHE A 169 -19.96 -11.78 -0.52
C PHE A 169 -19.38 -11.99 0.87
N VAL A 170 -18.40 -11.16 1.27
CA VAL A 170 -17.64 -11.31 2.52
C VAL A 170 -17.85 -10.15 3.49
N GLY A 171 -18.68 -9.16 3.12
CA GLY A 171 -18.95 -7.98 3.92
C GLY A 171 -17.76 -7.01 4.01
N LEU A 172 -17.97 -5.87 4.68
CA LEU A 172 -16.94 -4.83 4.84
C LEU A 172 -15.76 -5.31 5.70
N ARG A 173 -16.03 -6.13 6.73
CA ARG A 173 -14.98 -6.74 7.56
C ARG A 173 -14.10 -7.68 6.74
N GLY A 174 -14.70 -8.54 5.91
CA GLY A 174 -13.97 -9.42 5.00
C GLY A 174 -13.13 -8.64 3.98
N ALA A 175 -13.62 -7.50 3.49
CA ALA A 175 -12.87 -6.64 2.57
C ALA A 175 -11.52 -6.17 3.18
N PHE A 176 -11.47 -5.84 4.48
CA PHE A 176 -10.21 -5.51 5.17
C PHE A 176 -9.24 -6.69 5.25
N LEU A 177 -9.74 -7.92 5.45
CA LEU A 177 -8.91 -9.13 5.43
C LEU A 177 -8.36 -9.41 4.03
N VAL A 178 -9.16 -9.18 2.98
CA VAL A 178 -8.68 -9.29 1.59
C VAL A 178 -7.62 -8.23 1.31
N THR A 179 -7.82 -6.98 1.75
CA THR A 179 -6.77 -5.95 1.69
C THR A 179 -5.49 -6.41 2.38
N ALA A 180 -5.57 -7.04 3.56
CA ALA A 180 -4.41 -7.59 4.25
C ALA A 180 -3.71 -8.67 3.41
N ALA A 181 -4.47 -9.56 2.76
CA ALA A 181 -3.92 -10.57 1.84
C ALA A 181 -3.18 -9.94 0.65
N PHE A 182 -3.68 -8.85 0.06
CA PHE A 182 -2.98 -8.10 -1.00
C PHE A 182 -1.62 -7.58 -0.52
N TYR A 183 -1.53 -7.03 0.70
CA TYR A 183 -0.25 -6.64 1.30
C TYR A 183 0.65 -7.84 1.57
N GLY A 184 0.10 -8.97 2.00
CA GLY A 184 0.84 -10.23 2.16
C GLY A 184 1.44 -10.75 0.85
N VAL A 185 0.68 -10.71 -0.25
CA VAL A 185 1.19 -11.08 -1.59
C VAL A 185 2.30 -10.11 -2.01
N GLY A 186 2.12 -8.81 -1.83
CA GLY A 186 3.17 -7.82 -2.08
C GLY A 186 4.44 -8.07 -1.25
N LEU A 187 4.28 -8.44 0.02
CA LEU A 187 5.39 -8.79 0.90
C LEU A 187 6.17 -9.99 0.36
N LEU A 188 5.49 -11.06 -0.04
CA LEU A 188 6.12 -12.23 -0.64
C LEU A 188 6.90 -11.87 -1.91
N LEU A 189 6.32 -11.05 -2.79
CA LEU A 189 6.99 -10.61 -4.02
C LEU A 189 8.29 -9.84 -3.74
N VAL A 190 8.30 -8.96 -2.74
CA VAL A 190 9.50 -8.23 -2.33
C VAL A 190 10.49 -9.13 -1.60
N PHE A 191 10.02 -10.08 -0.80
CA PHE A 191 10.88 -10.96 -0.01
C PHE A 191 11.84 -11.77 -0.90
N PHE A 192 11.34 -12.26 -2.04
CA PHE A 192 12.12 -13.04 -3.03
C PHE A 192 13.00 -12.21 -3.99
N LEU A 193 13.11 -10.89 -3.80
CA LEU A 193 14.06 -10.02 -4.50
C LEU A 193 15.52 -10.34 -4.14
#